data_AF-X1DUB4-F1
#
_entry.id   AF-X1DUB4-F1
#
_cell.length_a   1.000
_cell.length_b   1.000
_cell.length_c   1.000
_cell.angle_alpha   90.00
_cell.angle_beta   90.00
_cell.angle_gamma   90.00
#
_symmetry.space_group_name_H-M   'P 1'
#
loop_
_entity.id
_entity.type
_entity.pdbx_description
1 polymer ?
#
loop_
_entity_poly.entity_id
_entity_poly.type
_entity_poly.pdbx_seq_one_letter_code
_entity_poly.pdbx_strand_id
1 'polypeptide(L)'
;MIEKRITDNIFFEIKKESQQDDLDSIKNIEIILHFLGKIPENSLVLYETKIKFSAQDMGKSESRIIEELQKLLDTANLNLKLIKGKIREIYISYS
;
A
#
# COMPACT_ATOMS: atom_id res chain seq x y z
N MET A 1 3.31 7.24 -21.75
CA MET A 1 2.06 6.52 -21.42
C MET A 1 2.16 5.72 -20.12
N ILE A 2 3.29 5.05 -19.86
CA ILE A 2 3.54 4.29 -18.61
C ILE A 2 3.71 5.21 -17.40
N GLU A 3 4.45 6.32 -17.54
CA GLU A 3 4.66 7.29 -16.45
C GLU A 3 3.35 7.78 -15.82
N LYS A 4 2.37 8.18 -16.64
CA LYS A 4 1.05 8.63 -16.18
C LYS A 4 0.29 7.51 -15.43
N ARG A 5 0.38 6.27 -15.93
CA ARG A 5 -0.29 5.13 -15.30
C ARG A 5 0.29 4.79 -13.93
N ILE A 6 1.56 5.06 -13.66
CA ILE A 6 2.18 4.69 -12.38
C ILE A 6 1.97 5.79 -11.32
N THR A 7 1.88 7.07 -11.73
CA THR A 7 1.60 8.19 -10.82
C THR A 7 0.13 8.28 -10.38
N ASP A 8 -0.79 7.65 -11.13
CA ASP A 8 -2.23 7.65 -10.82
C ASP A 8 -2.65 6.51 -9.88
N ASN A 9 -1.70 5.75 -9.33
CA ASN A 9 -1.96 4.59 -8.48
C ASN A 9 -1.13 4.64 -7.19
N ILE A 10 -1.72 4.11 -6.12
CA ILE A 10 -1.01 3.78 -4.88
C ILE A 10 -0.94 2.26 -4.80
N PHE A 11 0.26 1.72 -4.70
CA PHE A 11 0.45 0.28 -4.53
C PHE A 11 0.53 -0.05 -3.05
N PHE A 12 0.04 -1.22 -2.64
CA PHE A 12 0.12 -1.63 -1.24
C PHE A 12 0.57 -3.08 -1.07
N GLU A 13 1.29 -3.32 0.02
CA GLU A 13 1.59 -4.65 0.54
C GLU A 13 1.17 -4.76 2.01
N ILE A 14 0.89 -6.00 2.44
CA ILE A 14 0.50 -6.30 3.82
C ILE A 14 1.52 -7.27 4.39
N LYS A 15 2.14 -6.87 5.50
CA LYS A 15 3.03 -7.71 6.29
C LYS A 15 2.33 -8.09 7.60
N LYS A 16 2.30 -9.39 7.88
CA LYS A 16 1.75 -9.95 9.10
C LYS A 16 2.94 -10.34 9.98
N GLU A 17 3.05 -9.76 11.17
CA GLU A 17 4.05 -10.17 12.15
C GLU A 17 3.40 -11.14 13.15
N SER A 18 3.85 -12.39 13.14
CA SER A 18 3.56 -13.39 14.17
C SER A 18 4.62 -13.35 15.27
N GLN A 19 4.26 -13.68 16.52
CA GLN A 19 5.26 -14.04 17.51
C GLN A 19 5.80 -15.45 17.21
N GLN A 20 7.10 -15.65 17.48
CA GLN A 20 7.84 -16.87 17.15
C GLN A 20 7.29 -18.16 17.77
N ASP A 21 6.38 -18.08 18.75
CA ASP A 21 5.91 -19.23 19.53
C ASP A 21 4.44 -19.63 19.28
N ASP A 22 3.64 -18.83 18.55
CA ASP A 22 2.24 -19.17 18.24
C ASP A 22 1.94 -18.83 16.78
N LEU A 23 1.79 -19.88 15.95
CA LEU A 23 1.43 -19.79 14.53
C LEU A 23 0.08 -19.09 14.30
N ASP A 24 -0.78 -19.04 15.32
CA ASP A 24 -2.14 -18.51 15.24
C ASP A 24 -2.31 -17.07 15.81
N SER A 25 -1.27 -16.49 16.44
CA SER A 25 -1.37 -15.16 17.05
C SER A 25 -0.72 -14.06 16.18
N ILE A 26 -1.46 -13.61 15.16
CA ILE A 26 -1.09 -12.35 14.49
C ILE A 26 -1.32 -11.22 15.51
N LYS A 27 -0.25 -10.50 15.89
CA LYS A 27 -0.35 -9.39 16.85
C LYS A 27 -0.38 -8.03 16.17
N ASN A 28 0.36 -7.90 15.08
CA ASN A 28 0.48 -6.66 14.32
C ASN A 28 0.35 -6.91 12.83
N ILE A 29 -0.38 -6.02 12.16
CA ILE A 29 -0.44 -5.98 10.70
C ILE A 29 0.13 -4.64 10.26
N GLU A 30 1.11 -4.68 9.36
CA GLU A 30 1.71 -3.51 8.75
C GLU A 30 1.24 -3.43 7.28
N ILE A 31 0.62 -2.32 6.92
CA ILE A 31 0.31 -1.99 5.53
C ILE A 31 1.37 -1.01 5.05
N ILE A 32 2.02 -1.32 3.94
CA ILE A 32 3.01 -0.44 3.33
C ILE A 32 2.40 0.06 2.03
N LEU A 33 2.23 1.38 1.93
CA LEU A 33 1.81 2.08 0.73
C LEU A 33 3.04 2.57 -0.03
N HIS A 34 3.00 2.41 -1.35
CA HIS A 34 4.05 2.76 -2.30
C HIS A 34 3.47 3.69 -3.35
N PHE A 35 4.06 4.86 -3.56
CA PHE A 35 3.65 5.77 -4.62
C PHE A 35 4.85 6.49 -5.24
N LEU A 36 4.76 6.77 -6.55
CA LEU A 36 5.79 7.51 -7.27
C LEU A 36 5.36 8.96 -7.43
N GLY A 37 6.14 9.87 -6.86
CA GLY A 37 5.98 11.30 -7.06
C GLY A 37 6.92 11.81 -8.16
N LYS A 38 6.42 12.69 -9.03
CA LYS A 38 7.26 13.41 -9.98
C LYS A 38 7.91 14.59 -9.28
N ILE A 39 9.22 14.71 -9.40
CA ILE A 39 9.98 15.89 -8.99
C ILE A 39 10.42 16.66 -10.25
N PRO A 40 10.88 17.93 -10.12
CA PRO A 40 11.50 18.65 -11.23
C PRO A 40 12.60 17.82 -11.90
N GLU A 41 12.89 18.08 -13.18
CA GLU A 41 13.97 17.43 -13.95
C GLU A 41 13.71 15.96 -14.35
N ASN A 42 12.45 15.59 -14.61
CA ASN A 42 12.06 14.25 -15.14
C ASN A 42 12.48 13.06 -14.25
N SER A 43 12.74 13.30 -12.97
CA SER A 43 13.02 12.24 -12.01
C SER A 43 11.74 11.78 -11.30
N LEU A 44 11.72 10.50 -10.93
CA LEU A 44 10.66 9.90 -10.12
C LEU A 44 11.24 9.52 -8.76
N VAL A 45 10.50 9.85 -7.70
CA VAL A 45 10.86 9.47 -6.33
C VAL A 45 9.84 8.47 -5.81
N LEU A 46 10.34 7.33 -5.34
CA LEU A 46 9.54 6.34 -4.63
C LEU A 46 9.35 6.77 -3.18
N TYR A 47 8.09 6.98 -2.80
CA TYR A 47 7.69 7.18 -1.41
C TYR A 47 7.10 5.90 -0.86
N GLU A 48 7.50 5.55 0.37
CA GLU A 48 6.96 4.44 1.13
C GLU A 48 6.36 4.97 2.44
N THR A 49 5.11 4.61 2.72
CA THR A 49 4.43 4.93 3.97
C THR A 49 4.01 3.65 4.67
N LYS A 50 4.40 3.48 5.93
CA LYS A 50 4.07 2.30 6.73
C LYS A 50 3.00 2.64 7.75
N ILE A 51 1.93 1.86 7.76
CA ILE A 51 0.79 2.01 8.66
C ILE A 51 0.70 0.74 9.49
N LYS A 52 0.83 0.87 10.81
CA LYS A 52 0.77 -0.26 11.74
C LYS A 52 -0.60 -0.30 12.41
N PHE A 53 -1.18 -1.49 12.46
CA PHE A 53 -2.45 -1.78 13.11
C PHE A 53 -2.24 -2.90 14.13
N SER A 54 -2.90 -2.79 15.28
CA SER A 54 -2.96 -3.92 16.21
C SER A 54 -3.98 -4.94 15.69
N ALA A 55 -3.70 -6.23 15.86
CA ALA A 55 -4.63 -7.27 15.47
C ALA A 55 -5.94 -7.26 16.29
N GLN A 56 -5.92 -6.62 17.47
CA GLN A 56 -7.09 -6.43 18.32
C GLN A 56 -8.09 -5.44 17.69
N ASP A 57 -7.58 -4.44 16.96
CA ASP A 57 -8.38 -3.52 16.15
C ASP A 57 -8.90 -4.21 14.86
N MET A 58 -8.19 -5.26 14.43
CA MET A 58 -8.50 -6.09 13.26
C MET A 58 -9.35 -7.34 13.58
N GLY A 59 -10.33 -7.23 14.49
CA GLY A 59 -11.53 -8.08 14.42
C GLY A 59 -12.29 -7.94 13.09
N LYS A 60 -11.82 -7.04 12.23
CA LYS A 60 -12.26 -6.73 10.88
C LYS A 60 -11.22 -7.27 9.88
N SER A 61 -11.64 -8.26 9.09
CA SER A 61 -10.98 -8.79 7.89
C SER A 61 -10.08 -7.79 7.17
N GLU A 62 -8.90 -8.25 6.71
CA GLU A 62 -7.97 -7.55 5.80
C GLU A 62 -8.68 -6.70 4.73
N SER A 63 -9.75 -7.25 4.14
CA SER A 63 -10.58 -6.58 3.14
C SER A 63 -11.16 -5.25 3.61
N ARG A 64 -11.58 -5.17 4.87
CA ARG A 64 -12.23 -3.98 5.44
C ARG A 64 -11.25 -2.83 5.63
N ILE A 65 -9.98 -3.11 5.97
CA ILE A 65 -8.97 -2.05 6.04
C ILE A 65 -8.66 -1.51 4.65
N ILE A 66 -8.57 -2.38 3.64
CA ILE A 66 -8.37 -1.94 2.25
C ILE A 66 -9.56 -1.12 1.75
N GLU A 67 -10.80 -1.51 2.07
CA GLU A 67 -11.99 -0.73 1.75
C GLU A 67 -12.00 0.64 2.44
N GLU A 68 -11.63 0.71 3.72
CA GLU A 68 -11.54 1.98 4.45
C GLU A 68 -10.44 2.89 3.88
N LEU A 69 -9.29 2.34 3.50
CA LEU A 69 -8.23 3.08 2.82
C LEU A 69 -8.68 3.62 1.45
N GLN A 70 -9.38 2.81 0.64
CA GLN A 70 -9.91 3.29 -0.64
C GLN A 70 -10.93 4.40 -0.44
N LYS A 71 -11.83 4.28 0.53
CA LYS A 71 -12.79 5.35 0.88
C LYS A 71 -12.11 6.66 1.27
N LEU A 72 -10.97 6.61 1.98
CA LEU A 72 -10.21 7.82 2.32
C LEU A 72 -9.61 8.49 1.07
N LEU A 73 -9.07 7.71 0.14
CA LEU A 73 -8.56 8.23 -1.14
C LEU A 73 -9.68 8.84 -2.00
N ASP A 74 -10.84 8.19 -2.03
CA ASP A 74 -12.02 8.68 -2.76
C ASP A 74 -12.51 10.00 -2.15
N THR A 75 -12.53 10.11 -0.81
CA THR A 75 -12.93 11.33 -0.09
C THR A 75 -11.98 12.50 -0.38
N ALA A 76 -10.69 12.22 -0.57
CA ALA A 76 -9.71 13.23 -0.94
C ALA A 76 -9.83 13.68 -2.42
N ASN A 77 -10.77 13.12 -3.20
CA ASN A 77 -10.98 13.40 -4.63
C ASN A 77 -9.70 13.24 -5.48
N LEU A 78 -8.78 12.36 -5.07
CA LEU A 78 -7.48 12.23 -5.73
C LEU A 78 -7.54 11.35 -7.00
N ASN A 79 -8.68 10.72 -7.29
CA ASN A 79 -8.85 9.79 -8.41
C ASN A 79 -7.77 8.68 -8.46
N LEU A 80 -7.24 8.33 -7.28
CA LEU A 80 -6.18 7.33 -7.08
C LEU A 80 -6.80 5.98 -6.78
N LYS A 81 -6.22 4.92 -7.33
CA LYS A 81 -6.61 3.54 -7.03
C LYS A 81 -5.58 2.85 -6.15
N LEU A 82 -6.04 2.07 -5.18
CA LEU A 82 -5.22 1.12 -4.46
C LEU A 82 -5.04 -0.15 -5.28
N ILE A 83 -3.79 -0.52 -5.55
CA ILE A 83 -3.42 -1.74 -6.27
C ILE A 83 -2.57 -2.61 -5.36
N LYS A 84 -2.93 -3.89 -5.20
CA LYS A 84 -2.11 -4.84 -4.44
C LYS A 84 -0.81 -5.13 -5.19
N GLY A 85 0.34 -4.96 -4.54
CA GLY A 85 1.66 -5.29 -5.10
C GLY A 85 2.78 -4.37 -4.61
N LYS A 86 4.03 -4.77 -4.87
CA LYS A 86 5.21 -3.93 -4.67
C LYS A 86 5.55 -3.20 -5.96
N ILE A 87 5.68 -1.88 -5.90
CA ILE A 87 5.99 -1.06 -7.07
C ILE A 87 7.31 -1.44 -7.76
N ARG A 88 8.29 -1.99 -7.00
CA ARG A 88 9.56 -2.50 -7.54
C ARG A 88 9.37 -3.69 -8.48
N GLU A 89 8.43 -4.59 -8.21
CA GLU A 89 8.15 -5.75 -9.07
C GLU A 89 7.41 -5.32 -10.36
N ILE A 90 6.61 -4.26 -10.25
CA ILE A 90 5.84 -3.70 -11.35
C ILE A 90 6.77 -2.94 -12.31
N TYR A 91 7.71 -2.15 -11.79
CA TYR A 91 8.63 -1.37 -12.63
C TYR A 91 9.58 -2.25 -13.46
N ILE A 92 10.02 -3.39 -12.91
CA ILE A 92 10.89 -4.36 -13.61
C ILE A 92 10.10 -5.09 -14.71
N SER A 93 8.81 -5.37 -14.50
CA SER A 93 7.97 -6.08 -15.48
C SER A 93 7.69 -5.28 -16.77
N TYR A 94 8.00 -3.97 -16.77
CA TYR A 94 7.84 -3.08 -17.91
C TYR A 94 9.18 -2.65 -18.55
N SER A 95 10.32 -3.18 -18.08
CA SER A 95 11.66 -3.00 -18.65
C SER A 95 12.08 -4.22 -19.44
#